data_AF-A0A9E2EY41-F1
#
_entry.id   AF-A0A9E2EY41-F1
#
_cell.length_a   1.000
_cell.length_b   1.000
_cell.length_c   1.000
_cell.angle_alpha   90.00
_cell.angle_beta   90.00
_cell.angle_gamma   90.00
#
_symmetry.space_group_name_H-M   'P 1'
#
loop_
_entity.id
_entity.type
_entity.pdbx_description
1 polymer ?
#
loop_
_entity_poly.entity_id
_entity_poly.type
_entity_poly.pdbx_seq_one_letter_code
_entity_poly.pdbx_strand_id
1 'polypeptide(L)'
;PDAVTRDIDRVFEIWTDCRNRYGDDGGWLFNRFSIADAMFAPVVLRFRTYGINLPEKACHFPARLLQSEAMQDWLETCDSETEVVEADEKGN
;
A
#
# COMPACT_ATOMS: atom_id res chain seq x y z
N PRO A 1 -23.82 0.82 4.62
CA PRO A 1 -22.45 0.95 4.08
C PRO A 1 -22.06 -0.28 3.26
N ASP A 2 -21.67 -0.07 2.00
CA ASP A 2 -21.23 -1.11 1.09
C ASP A 2 -19.97 -1.81 1.63
N ALA A 3 -19.81 -3.10 1.34
CA ALA A 3 -18.71 -3.92 1.89
C ALA A 3 -17.33 -3.33 1.57
N VAL A 4 -17.15 -2.81 0.35
CA VAL A 4 -15.91 -2.19 -0.12
C VAL A 4 -15.52 -0.96 0.73
N THR A 5 -16.48 -0.10 1.06
CA THR A 5 -16.21 1.08 1.90
C THR A 5 -15.72 0.66 3.29
N ARG A 6 -16.32 -0.39 3.88
CA ARG A 6 -15.88 -0.92 5.17
C ARG A 6 -14.46 -1.48 5.14
N ASP A 7 -14.07 -2.15 4.05
CA ASP A 7 -12.72 -2.68 3.91
C ASP A 7 -11.70 -1.54 3.75
N ILE A 8 -12.05 -0.51 2.99
CA ILE A 8 -11.23 0.71 2.83
C ILE A 8 -11.04 1.40 4.19
N ASP A 9 -12.13 1.61 4.94
CA ASP A 9 -12.08 2.25 6.26
C ASP A 9 -11.19 1.46 7.23
N ARG A 10 -11.32 0.13 7.24
CA ARG A 10 -10.50 -0.75 8.07
C ARG A 10 -9.01 -0.63 7.75
N VAL A 11 -8.63 -0.52 6.47
CA VAL A 11 -7.23 -0.32 6.07
C VAL A 11 -6.71 1.02 6.61
N PHE A 12 -7.51 2.08 6.56
CA PHE A 12 -7.12 3.38 7.11
C PHE A 12 -6.98 3.37 8.63
N GLU A 13 -7.87 2.68 9.33
CA GLU A 13 -7.77 2.48 10.78
C GLU A 13 -6.44 1.80 11.15
N ILE A 14 -6.06 0.75 10.42
CA ILE A 14 -4.80 0.04 10.64
C ILE A 14 -3.60 0.99 10.47
N TRP A 15 -3.53 1.72 9.36
CA TRP A 15 -2.41 2.64 9.12
C TRP A 15 -2.35 3.76 10.16
N THR A 16 -3.49 4.31 10.53
CA THR A 16 -3.59 5.37 11.55
C THR A 16 -3.15 4.85 12.92
N ASP A 17 -3.61 3.67 13.33
CA ASP A 17 -3.25 3.06 14.61
C ASP A 17 -1.76 2.72 14.69
N CYS A 18 -1.21 2.09 13.64
CA CYS A 18 0.22 1.81 13.55
C CYS A 18 1.05 3.10 13.68
N ARG A 19 0.66 4.15 12.95
CA ARG A 19 1.39 5.42 13.00
C ARG A 19 1.26 6.14 14.33
N ASN A 20 0.08 6.13 14.95
CA ASN A 20 -0.10 6.75 16.26
C ASN A 20 0.70 6.04 17.37
N ARG A 21 0.92 4.73 17.25
CA ARG A 21 1.64 3.93 18.26
C ARG A 21 3.14 3.86 18.01
N TYR A 22 3.56 3.82 16.75
CA TYR A 22 4.93 3.47 16.35
C TYR A 22 5.52 4.36 15.25
N GLY A 23 4.72 5.23 14.64
CA GLY A 23 5.08 6.02 13.46
C GLY A 23 5.53 7.43 13.78
N ASP A 24 6.56 7.55 14.62
CA ASP A 24 7.35 8.76 14.87
C ASP A 24 7.84 9.43 13.54
N ASP A 25 8.75 10.41 13.62
CA ASP A 25 9.17 11.29 12.51
C ASP A 25 9.60 10.63 11.17
N GLY A 26 9.81 9.31 11.11
CA GLY A 26 10.22 8.64 9.87
C GLY A 26 9.12 8.45 8.82
N GLY A 27 7.85 8.74 9.12
CA GLY A 27 6.77 8.78 8.13
C GLY A 27 6.30 7.40 7.61
N TRP A 28 6.80 6.32 8.21
CA TRP A 28 6.45 4.92 7.93
C TRP A 28 5.50 4.35 8.99
N LEU A 29 4.97 3.14 8.78
CA LEU A 29 4.06 2.49 9.73
C LEU A 29 4.72 2.24 11.10
N PHE A 30 6.02 1.94 11.11
CA PHE A 30 6.80 1.59 12.29
C PHE A 30 8.11 2.40 12.38
N ASN A 31 8.02 3.72 12.17
CA ASN A 31 9.12 4.69 12.16
C ASN A 31 10.11 4.52 10.99
N ARG A 32 10.68 3.33 10.79
CA ARG A 32 11.53 3.02 9.64
C ARG A 32 10.78 2.14 8.64
N PHE A 33 11.24 2.16 7.39
CA PHE A 33 10.73 1.25 6.36
C PHE A 33 10.90 -0.20 6.81
N SER A 34 9.83 -0.98 6.66
CA SER A 34 9.73 -2.34 7.14
C SER A 34 8.99 -3.23 6.15
N ILE A 35 8.99 -4.54 6.40
CA ILE A 35 8.22 -5.51 5.61
C ILE A 35 6.72 -5.17 5.56
N ALA A 36 6.18 -4.53 6.60
CA ALA A 36 4.77 -4.13 6.62
C ALA A 36 4.49 -3.09 5.52
N ASP A 37 5.36 -2.10 5.36
CA ASP A 37 5.22 -1.06 4.33
C ASP A 37 5.25 -1.67 2.92
N ALA A 38 6.14 -2.65 2.68
CA ALA A 38 6.21 -3.39 1.42
C ALA A 38 4.94 -4.22 1.15
N MET A 39 4.41 -4.92 2.15
CA MET A 39 3.18 -5.71 2.02
C MET A 39 1.94 -4.84 1.75
N PHE A 40 1.94 -3.58 2.20
CA PHE A 40 0.86 -2.62 1.92
C PHE A 40 1.05 -1.85 0.61
N ALA A 41 2.21 -1.93 -0.05
CA ALA A 41 2.47 -1.24 -1.31
C ALA A 41 1.48 -1.59 -2.44
N PRO A 42 1.12 -2.86 -2.69
CA PRO A 42 0.09 -3.20 -3.67
C PRO A 42 -1.28 -2.59 -3.35
N VAL A 43 -1.62 -2.42 -2.08
CA VAL A 43 -2.90 -1.82 -1.65
C VAL A 43 -2.92 -0.33 -1.96
N VAL A 44 -1.83 0.37 -1.65
CA VAL A 44 -1.65 1.79 -2.01
C VAL A 44 -1.71 1.99 -3.52
N LEU A 45 -1.09 1.11 -4.30
CA LEU A 45 -1.15 1.15 -5.76
C LEU A 45 -2.58 0.96 -6.29
N ARG A 46 -3.36 0.01 -5.74
CA ARG A 46 -4.77 -0.17 -6.14
C ARG A 46 -5.61 1.07 -5.85
N PHE A 47 -5.43 1.70 -4.69
CA PHE A 47 -6.13 2.95 -4.37
C PHE A 47 -5.78 4.06 -5.37
N ARG A 48 -4.52 4.15 -5.80
CA ARG A 48 -4.10 5.06 -6.87
C ARG A 48 -4.76 4.72 -8.21
N THR A 49 -4.72 3.46 -8.63
CA THR A 49 -5.29 3.02 -9.93
C THR A 49 -6.80 3.24 -10.02
N TYR A 50 -7.53 3.03 -8.92
CA TYR A 50 -8.99 3.23 -8.89
C TYR A 50 -9.42 4.65 -8.51
N GLY A 51 -8.49 5.58 -8.28
CA GLY A 51 -8.81 6.98 -7.96
C GLY A 51 -9.54 7.15 -6.63
N ILE A 52 -9.29 6.27 -5.66
CA ILE A 52 -9.94 6.33 -4.35
C ILE A 52 -9.34 7.49 -3.56
N ASN A 53 -10.17 8.46 -3.18
CA ASN A 53 -9.75 9.58 -2.35
C ASN A 53 -9.47 9.12 -0.92
N LEU A 54 -8.23 9.31 -0.49
CA LEU A 54 -7.75 8.99 0.84
C LEU A 54 -8.05 10.17 1.80
N PRO A 55 -8.52 9.92 3.04
CA PRO A 55 -8.63 10.96 4.06
C PRO A 55 -7.25 11.54 4.39
N GLU A 56 -7.17 12.85 4.66
CA GLU A 56 -5.90 13.56 4.88
C GLU A 56 -4.98 12.92 5.95
N LYS A 57 -5.58 12.41 7.03
CA LYS A 57 -4.86 11.70 8.11
C LYS A 57 -4.22 10.39 7.65
N ALA A 58 -4.84 9.71 6.69
CA ALA A 58 -4.34 8.44 6.14
C ALA A 58 -3.41 8.66 4.93
N CYS A 59 -3.45 9.83 4.26
CA CYS A 59 -2.66 10.14 3.06
C CYS A 59 -1.14 10.16 3.26
N HIS A 60 -0.66 10.43 4.47
CA HIS A 60 0.77 10.69 4.68
C HIS A 60 1.65 9.46 4.40
N PHE A 61 1.25 8.28 4.88
CA PHE A 61 2.01 7.04 4.61
C PHE A 61 1.97 6.64 3.12
N PRO A 62 0.80 6.56 2.45
CA PRO A 62 0.71 6.29 1.02
C PRO A 62 1.52 7.28 0.18
N ALA A 63 1.47 8.58 0.50
CA ALA A 63 2.28 9.58 -0.19
C ALA A 63 3.77 9.35 0.01
N ARG A 64 4.21 9.07 1.24
CA ARG A 64 5.61 8.78 1.58
C ARG A 64 6.13 7.52 0.88
N LEU A 65 5.30 6.49 0.78
CA LEU A 65 5.61 5.24 0.11
C LEU A 65 5.79 5.45 -1.39
N LEU A 66 4.85 6.13 -2.05
CA LEU A 66 4.90 6.43 -3.48
C LEU A 66 6.07 7.35 -3.88
N GLN A 67 6.60 8.14 -2.93
CA GLN A 67 7.78 8.98 -3.14
C GLN A 67 9.11 8.32 -2.76
N SER A 68 9.10 7.08 -2.24
CA SER A 68 10.33 6.44 -1.78
C SER A 68 11.12 5.79 -2.93
N GLU A 69 12.44 5.92 -2.88
CA GLU A 69 13.36 5.28 -3.85
C GLU A 69 13.15 3.76 -3.88
N ALA A 70 13.03 3.10 -2.72
CA ALA A 70 12.75 1.66 -2.65
C ALA A 70 11.45 1.24 -3.38
N MET A 71 10.42 2.10 -3.37
CA MET A 71 9.20 1.85 -4.14
C MET A 71 9.40 2.07 -5.63
N GLN A 72 10.22 3.05 -6.02
CA GLN A 72 10.55 3.30 -7.42
C GLN A 72 11.39 2.15 -8.00
N ASP A 73 12.39 1.68 -7.26
CA ASP A 73 13.21 0.53 -7.62
C ASP A 73 12.35 -0.73 -7.77
N TRP A 74 11.40 -0.93 -6.84
CA TRP A 74 10.48 -2.07 -6.89
C TRP A 74 9.49 -1.99 -8.07
N LEU A 75 8.97 -0.81 -8.38
CA LEU A 75 8.12 -0.59 -9.56
C LEU A 75 8.90 -0.82 -10.86
N GLU A 76 10.15 -0.38 -10.92
CA GLU A 76 11.03 -0.59 -12.08
C GLU A 76 11.35 -2.08 -12.28
N THR A 77 11.61 -2.82 -11.20
CA THR A 77 11.79 -4.27 -11.29
C THR A 77 10.52 -5.00 -11.69
N CYS A 78 9.33 -4.59 -11.21
CA CYS A 78 8.05 -5.15 -11.67
C CYS A 78 7.79 -4.88 -13.17
N ASP A 79 8.16 -3.71 -13.70
CA ASP A 79 7.99 -3.40 -15.14
C ASP A 79 8.96 -4.22 -16.02
N SER A 80 10.10 -4.63 -15.45
CA SER A 80 11.06 -5.53 -16.12
C SER A 80 10.68 -7.01 -16.04
N GLU A 81 9.71 -7.38 -15.20
CA GLU A 81 9.25 -8.75 -15.02
C GLU A 81 8.39 -9.18 -16.22
N THR A 82 9.04 -9.89 -17.15
CA THR A 82 8.42 -10.37 -18.39
C THR A 82 7.88 -11.80 -18.26
N GLU A 83 7.92 -12.39 -17.06
CA GLU A 83 7.36 -13.72 -16.80
C GLU A 83 5.83 -13.68 -16.82
N VAL A 84 5.27 -13.94 -18.00
CA VAL A 84 3.87 -14.34 -18.14
C VAL A 84 3.77 -15.80 -17.70
N VAL A 85 3.23 -16.06 -16.52
CA VAL A 85 2.80 -17.41 -16.14
C VAL A 85 1.55 -17.72 -16.96
N GLU A 86 1.63 -18.70 -17.87
CA GLU A 86 0.45 -19.26 -18.55
C GLU A 86 -0.55 -19.72 -17.48
N ALA A 87 -1.78 -19.20 -17.55
CA ALA A 87 -2.78 -19.29 -16.50
C ALA A 87 -2.99 -20.71 -15.95
N ASP A 88 -2.81 -20.91 -14.64
CA ASP A 88 -3.28 -22.12 -13.94
C ASP A 88 -4.73 -21.91 -13.46
N GLU A 89 -5.66 -21.80 -14.41
CA GLU A 89 -7.07 -22.06 -14.14
C GLU A 89 -7.33 -23.56 -14.35
N LYS A 90 -7.01 -24.38 -13.34
CA LYS A 90 -7.70 -25.66 -13.19
C LYS A 90 -9.09 -25.39 -12.60
N GLY A 91 -9.99 -24.96 -13.46
CA GLY A 91 -11.42 -25.08 -13.21
C GLY A 91 -11.74 -26.54 -12.85
N ASN A 92 -12.37 -26.74 -11.71
CA ASN A 92 -12.89 -28.03 -11.25
C ASN A 92 -14.38 -27.86 -10.96
#